data_AF-A0A6P0L7R8-F1
#
_entry.id   AF-A0A6P0L7R8-F1
#
_cell.length_a   1.000
_cell.length_b   1.000
_cell.length_c   1.000
_cell.angle_alpha   90.00
_cell.angle_beta   90.00
_cell.angle_gamma   90.00
#
_symmetry.space_group_name_H-M   'P 1'
#
loop_
_entity.id
_entity.type
_entity.pdbx_description
1 polymer ?
#
loop_
_entity_poly.entity_id
_entity_poly.type
_entity_poly.pdbx_seq_one_letter_code
_entity_poly.pdbx_strand_id
1 'polypeptide(L)'
;MNQSKHQPVCIVTGGNSGVGLMTALGLAQLGHHVFIACRCANKAEKAVKYIRSSTGNVNVEFLPLDLASLDSVRTFVKLFKERNLPLNILVNNAGVFNTRGITKEGFELIFGINYLGHFLLTNLLIETLKKSGSSRIIMVSSDLALRPTSIKWESFVKKTPFNFMELYALSKLCLLVLTQELTRRLENTNVTVNSIHPGFVHSNITWMHRLSKYLGLGISPQESALGLVTFATSSTLAGVKGKFFDYKQNEIKLPELVKDTNVAQELWKRSCLWTGYNRDKSTKTQNNNDAAGVLQPYALAMTPTEVGSLTKTIIEDVLPKPPIKSIFDQALKFLFKLKISSLLLLLSEILKKQFYMERHLDSEAVWSICQDDTLIQKLKEYLGENLVLWRSEIWVNYPSQQLIPFWHQDSYPNLLQGEGKSINVYIALTEVNEWNGFEYIPTNRQLTQDVLVKMKDPSTGNSFFKLTEDLEKQAVPVVLSPGEFVLFTDQLMHRSLRNTSGQVRVALALRVIQPSIEVLQKHSPIDHKPVLL
;
A
#
# COMPACT_ATOMS: atom_id res chain seq x y z
N MET A 1 37.53 37.84 6.06
CA MET A 1 36.23 37.14 6.01
C MET A 1 36.39 35.90 5.13
N ASN A 2 36.63 34.74 5.72
CA ASN A 2 36.73 33.46 5.00
C ASN A 2 35.83 32.45 5.71
N GLN A 3 34.54 32.42 5.35
CA GLN A 3 33.72 31.23 5.59
C GLN A 3 33.77 30.43 4.29
N SER A 4 34.42 29.28 4.33
CA SER A 4 34.33 28.27 3.28
C SER A 4 32.86 27.92 3.09
N LYS A 5 32.20 28.46 2.05
CA LYS A 5 30.83 28.07 1.70
C LYS A 5 30.85 26.59 1.34
N HIS A 6 30.29 25.76 2.19
CA HIS A 6 30.07 24.34 1.92
C HIS A 6 29.29 24.24 0.60
N GLN A 7 29.79 23.44 -0.36
CA GLN A 7 29.09 23.21 -1.63
C GLN A 7 27.71 22.60 -1.36
N PRO A 8 26.62 23.15 -1.93
CA PRO A 8 25.29 22.56 -1.76
C PRO A 8 25.22 21.13 -2.25
N VAL A 9 24.50 20.30 -1.51
CA VAL A 9 24.29 18.89 -1.83
C VAL A 9 22.88 18.69 -2.39
N CYS A 10 22.81 17.99 -3.51
CA CYS A 10 21.60 17.82 -4.31
C CYS A 10 21.30 16.33 -4.52
N ILE A 11 20.03 15.94 -4.45
CA ILE A 11 19.54 14.64 -4.92
C ILE A 11 18.62 14.88 -6.11
N VAL A 12 18.85 14.16 -7.21
CA VAL A 12 17.98 14.17 -8.39
C VAL A 12 17.47 12.76 -8.66
N THR A 13 16.18 12.52 -8.41
CA THR A 13 15.56 11.23 -8.76
C THR A 13 15.40 11.11 -10.27
N GLY A 14 15.77 9.97 -10.84
CA GLY A 14 15.78 9.78 -12.30
C GLY A 14 16.86 10.62 -13.02
N GLY A 15 17.92 11.01 -12.32
CA GLY A 15 19.03 11.81 -12.85
C GLY A 15 19.89 11.14 -13.92
N ASN A 16 19.54 9.92 -14.35
CA ASN A 16 20.29 9.16 -15.34
C ASN A 16 19.80 9.32 -16.79
N SER A 17 18.70 10.05 -17.01
CA SER A 17 18.18 10.30 -18.36
C SER A 17 17.30 11.55 -18.47
N GLY A 18 17.07 12.02 -19.69
CA GLY A 18 16.10 13.06 -20.01
C GLY A 18 16.31 14.35 -19.21
N VAL A 19 15.21 14.94 -18.73
CA VAL A 19 15.20 16.17 -17.94
C VAL A 19 16.01 16.02 -16.65
N GLY A 20 15.92 14.87 -15.98
CA GLY A 20 16.68 14.62 -14.75
C GLY A 20 18.19 14.65 -14.98
N LEU A 21 18.68 14.06 -16.08
CA LEU A 21 20.10 14.10 -16.44
C LEU A 21 20.58 15.54 -16.71
N MET A 22 19.82 16.31 -17.48
CA MET A 22 20.20 17.69 -17.78
C MET A 22 20.08 18.60 -16.54
N THR A 23 19.15 18.31 -15.63
CA THR A 23 19.04 19.00 -14.34
C THR A 23 20.25 18.70 -13.47
N ALA A 24 20.65 17.42 -13.36
CA ALA A 24 21.83 17.02 -12.63
C ALA A 24 23.12 17.62 -13.22
N LEU A 25 23.22 17.69 -14.55
CA LEU A 25 24.30 18.37 -15.25
C LEU A 25 24.37 19.85 -14.87
N GLY A 26 23.26 20.58 -14.97
CA GLY A 26 23.21 22.01 -14.66
C GLY A 26 23.55 22.31 -13.19
N LEU A 27 23.09 21.48 -12.25
CA LEU A 27 23.48 21.60 -10.84
C LEU A 27 24.99 21.33 -10.64
N ALA A 28 25.54 20.33 -11.34
CA ALA A 28 26.97 20.04 -11.29
C ALA A 28 27.84 21.15 -11.93
N GLN A 29 27.35 21.80 -12.99
CA GLN A 29 27.99 22.98 -13.60
C GLN A 29 28.09 24.17 -12.61
N LEU A 30 27.15 24.28 -11.68
CA LEU A 30 27.18 25.25 -10.59
C LEU A 30 28.06 24.81 -9.40
N GLY A 31 28.81 23.71 -9.54
CA GLY A 31 29.73 23.19 -8.53
C GLY A 31 29.05 22.48 -7.35
N HIS A 32 27.79 22.11 -7.46
CA HIS A 32 27.08 21.37 -6.41
C HIS A 32 27.52 19.91 -6.35
N HIS A 33 27.42 19.29 -5.18
CA HIS A 33 27.56 17.85 -5.04
C HIS A 33 26.23 17.19 -5.44
N VAL A 34 26.21 16.41 -6.52
CA VAL A 34 24.98 15.83 -7.08
C VAL A 34 24.92 14.31 -6.94
N PHE A 35 23.89 13.83 -6.25
CA PHE A 35 23.52 12.42 -6.22
C PHE A 35 22.51 12.08 -7.33
N ILE A 36 22.92 11.20 -8.23
CA ILE A 36 22.09 10.58 -9.25
C ILE A 36 21.35 9.40 -8.61
N ALA A 37 20.07 9.58 -8.28
CA ALA A 37 19.25 8.56 -7.62
C ALA A 37 18.38 7.83 -8.67
N CYS A 38 18.70 6.58 -8.99
CA CYS A 38 17.91 5.80 -9.94
C CYS A 38 18.11 4.28 -9.79
N ARG A 39 17.29 3.49 -10.51
CA ARG A 39 17.28 2.03 -10.40
C ARG A 39 18.42 1.32 -11.13
N CYS A 40 18.87 1.85 -12.26
CA CYS A 40 19.77 1.13 -13.18
C CYS A 40 21.21 1.62 -13.05
N ALA A 41 22.04 0.88 -12.31
CA ALA A 41 23.46 1.19 -12.08
C ALA A 41 24.22 1.49 -13.40
N ASN A 42 24.11 0.62 -14.40
CA ASN A 42 24.80 0.81 -15.69
C ASN A 42 24.45 2.14 -16.39
N LYS A 43 23.18 2.57 -16.32
CA LYS A 43 22.77 3.88 -16.88
C LYS A 43 23.23 5.03 -16.00
N ALA A 44 23.20 4.85 -14.68
CA ALA A 44 23.67 5.84 -13.72
C ALA A 44 25.17 6.12 -13.86
N GLU A 45 25.99 5.08 -13.98
CA GLU A 45 27.44 5.21 -14.15
C GLU A 45 27.79 5.96 -15.45
N LYS A 46 27.07 5.69 -16.53
CA LYS A 46 27.22 6.45 -17.79
C LYS A 46 26.86 7.92 -17.59
N ALA A 47 25.77 8.21 -16.89
CA ALA A 47 25.38 9.58 -16.56
C ALA A 47 26.41 10.29 -15.66
N VAL A 48 26.92 9.62 -14.63
CA VAL A 48 27.97 10.16 -13.75
C VAL A 48 29.24 10.48 -14.54
N LYS A 49 29.73 9.54 -15.37
CA LYS A 49 30.89 9.77 -16.24
C LYS A 49 30.68 10.95 -17.17
N TYR A 50 29.52 11.01 -17.82
CA TYR A 50 29.15 12.11 -18.71
C TYR A 50 29.19 13.45 -17.97
N ILE A 51 28.46 13.60 -16.86
CA ILE A 51 28.41 14.85 -16.09
C ILE A 51 29.80 15.26 -15.62
N ARG A 52 30.59 14.34 -15.02
CA ARG A 52 31.95 14.62 -14.57
C ARG A 52 32.83 15.12 -15.72
N SER A 53 32.79 14.45 -16.87
CA SER A 53 33.57 14.84 -18.06
C SER A 53 33.14 16.19 -18.66
N SER A 54 31.84 16.50 -18.63
CA SER A 54 31.30 17.74 -19.21
C SER A 54 31.43 18.96 -18.31
N THR A 55 31.63 18.77 -17.01
CA THR A 55 31.63 19.87 -16.01
C THR A 55 32.95 20.03 -15.28
N GLY A 56 33.80 19.00 -15.27
CA GLY A 56 34.99 18.93 -14.41
C GLY A 56 34.66 18.72 -12.92
N ASN A 57 33.38 18.68 -12.54
CA ASN A 57 32.96 18.49 -11.16
C ASN A 57 33.03 17.00 -10.79
N VAL A 58 33.95 16.65 -9.89
CA VAL A 58 34.15 15.27 -9.42
C VAL A 58 33.09 14.81 -8.41
N ASN A 59 32.35 15.74 -7.79
CA ASN A 59 31.36 15.49 -6.75
C ASN A 59 29.99 15.12 -7.36
N VAL A 60 29.99 14.07 -8.17
CA VAL A 60 28.78 13.50 -8.78
C VAL A 60 28.77 12.00 -8.51
N GLU A 61 27.80 11.53 -7.74
CA GLU A 61 27.75 10.15 -7.25
C GLU A 61 26.46 9.45 -7.64
N PHE A 62 26.51 8.13 -7.79
CA PHE A 62 25.32 7.30 -7.98
C PHE A 62 24.88 6.71 -6.64
N LEU A 63 23.57 6.76 -6.36
CA LEU A 63 22.96 5.99 -5.29
C LEU A 63 21.74 5.20 -5.82
N PRO A 64 21.63 3.90 -5.53
CA PRO A 64 20.55 3.06 -6.04
C PRO A 64 19.20 3.42 -5.40
N LEU A 65 18.20 3.68 -6.25
CA LEU A 65 16.83 4.01 -5.83
C LEU A 65 15.82 3.44 -6.82
N ASP A 66 15.00 2.50 -6.36
CA ASP A 66 13.78 2.06 -7.04
C ASP A 66 12.54 2.58 -6.30
N LEU A 67 11.87 3.59 -6.87
CA LEU A 67 10.66 4.18 -6.31
C LEU A 67 9.44 3.24 -6.34
N ALA A 68 9.51 2.12 -7.08
CA ALA A 68 8.47 1.09 -7.06
C ALA A 68 8.60 0.11 -5.86
N SER A 69 9.57 0.33 -4.96
CA SER A 69 9.77 -0.48 -3.76
C SER A 69 10.08 0.42 -2.56
N LEU A 70 9.23 0.39 -1.55
CA LEU A 70 9.39 1.22 -0.36
C LEU A 70 10.63 0.83 0.46
N ASP A 71 11.02 -0.44 0.45
CA ASP A 71 12.28 -0.91 1.04
C ASP A 71 13.51 -0.33 0.33
N SER A 72 13.45 -0.20 -1.00
CA SER A 72 14.52 0.46 -1.76
C SER A 72 14.61 1.95 -1.38
N VAL A 73 13.48 2.63 -1.19
CA VAL A 73 13.46 4.02 -0.72
C VAL A 73 14.10 4.15 0.67
N ARG A 74 13.75 3.26 1.62
CA ARG A 74 14.35 3.26 2.98
C ARG A 74 15.85 2.98 2.93
N THR A 75 16.27 2.01 2.12
CA THR A 75 17.68 1.68 1.90
C THR A 75 18.46 2.85 1.32
N PHE A 76 17.91 3.51 0.29
CA PHE A 76 18.50 4.72 -0.28
C PHE A 76 18.71 5.81 0.77
N VAL A 77 17.69 6.11 1.59
CA VAL A 77 17.77 7.15 2.62
C VAL A 77 18.82 6.79 3.68
N LYS A 78 18.90 5.52 4.09
CA LYS A 78 19.94 5.04 5.00
C LYS A 78 21.33 5.29 4.42
N LEU A 79 21.58 4.83 3.19
CA LEU A 79 22.87 5.00 2.49
C LEU A 79 23.26 6.46 2.33
N PHE A 80 22.30 7.33 2.00
CA PHE A 80 22.54 8.77 1.90
C PHE A 80 22.90 9.38 3.27
N LYS A 81 22.15 9.05 4.33
CA LYS A 81 22.42 9.57 5.69
C LYS A 81 23.77 9.12 6.23
N GLU A 82 24.23 7.92 5.89
CA GLU A 82 25.58 7.43 6.23
C GLU A 82 26.71 8.29 5.64
N ARG A 83 26.45 9.09 4.60
CA ARG A 83 27.43 10.04 4.06
C ARG A 83 27.67 11.23 5.00
N ASN A 84 26.80 11.45 5.98
CA ASN A 84 26.86 12.59 6.92
C ASN A 84 26.97 13.96 6.20
N LEU A 85 26.33 14.07 5.05
CA LEU A 85 26.28 15.29 4.25
C LEU A 85 24.98 16.08 4.52
N PRO A 86 24.98 17.41 4.35
CA PRO A 86 23.74 18.16 4.26
C PRO A 86 22.93 17.72 3.03
N LEU A 87 21.66 18.10 2.97
CA LEU A 87 20.81 18.00 1.79
C LEU A 87 20.16 19.36 1.58
N ASN A 88 20.59 20.08 0.54
CA ASN A 88 20.11 21.43 0.25
C ASN A 88 19.04 21.44 -0.83
N ILE A 89 19.10 20.53 -1.80
CA ILE A 89 18.14 20.48 -2.92
C ILE A 89 17.69 19.04 -3.14
N LEU A 90 16.38 18.80 -3.04
CA LEU A 90 15.75 17.54 -3.42
C LEU A 90 14.88 17.75 -4.67
N VAL A 91 15.29 17.18 -5.80
CA VAL A 91 14.52 17.19 -7.05
C VAL A 91 13.83 15.85 -7.23
N ASN A 92 12.54 15.81 -6.91
CA ASN A 92 11.65 14.68 -7.15
C ASN A 92 11.20 14.68 -8.62
N ASN A 93 12.12 14.28 -9.51
CA ASN A 93 11.96 14.34 -10.96
C ASN A 93 11.46 13.03 -11.59
N ALA A 94 11.83 11.87 -11.03
CA ALA A 94 11.53 10.58 -11.63
C ALA A 94 10.02 10.42 -11.89
N GLY A 95 9.68 9.77 -13.00
CA GLY A 95 8.30 9.45 -13.29
C GLY A 95 8.15 8.53 -14.49
N VAL A 96 7.04 7.80 -14.50
CA VAL A 96 6.60 6.93 -15.59
C VAL A 96 5.22 7.37 -16.06
N PHE A 97 4.89 7.07 -17.30
CA PHE A 97 3.64 7.54 -17.94
C PHE A 97 2.82 6.39 -18.53
N ASN A 98 3.42 5.57 -19.39
CA ASN A 98 2.76 4.41 -20.00
C ASN A 98 3.45 3.13 -19.54
N THR A 99 3.30 2.82 -18.26
CA THR A 99 3.83 1.60 -17.65
C THR A 99 2.70 0.92 -16.91
N ARG A 100 2.54 -0.39 -17.11
CA ARG A 100 1.51 -1.18 -16.46
C ARG A 100 2.13 -2.12 -15.45
N GLY A 101 1.48 -2.30 -14.32
CA GLY A 101 1.91 -3.24 -13.31
C GLY A 101 1.36 -2.89 -11.94
N ILE A 102 1.95 -3.52 -10.94
CA ILE A 102 1.66 -3.29 -9.53
C ILE A 102 3.01 -3.25 -8.81
N THR A 103 3.17 -2.40 -7.80
CA THR A 103 4.36 -2.40 -6.93
C THR A 103 4.41 -3.66 -6.07
N LYS A 104 5.52 -3.92 -5.39
CA LYS A 104 5.61 -5.06 -4.46
C LYS A 104 4.57 -4.98 -3.34
N GLU A 105 4.25 -3.75 -2.93
CA GLU A 105 3.29 -3.44 -1.88
C GLU A 105 1.84 -3.52 -2.37
N GLY A 106 1.60 -3.70 -3.67
CA GLY A 106 0.25 -3.88 -4.22
C GLY A 106 -0.42 -2.61 -4.74
N PHE A 107 0.32 -1.51 -4.91
CA PHE A 107 -0.20 -0.28 -5.51
C PHE A 107 -0.10 -0.29 -7.03
N GLU A 108 -0.98 0.46 -7.69
CA GLU A 108 -0.86 0.77 -9.11
C GLU A 108 0.53 1.37 -9.39
N LEU A 109 1.21 0.89 -10.42
CA LEU A 109 2.63 1.15 -10.64
C LEU A 109 2.95 2.63 -10.95
N ILE A 110 2.13 3.33 -11.73
CA ILE A 110 2.35 4.76 -12.04
C ILE A 110 2.17 5.58 -10.78
N PHE A 111 1.09 5.36 -10.03
CA PHE A 111 0.87 6.00 -8.73
C PHE A 111 2.00 5.70 -7.73
N GLY A 112 2.38 4.43 -7.61
CA GLY A 112 3.45 3.98 -6.72
C GLY A 112 4.78 4.68 -7.00
N ILE A 113 5.20 4.74 -8.26
CA ILE A 113 6.47 5.39 -8.66
C ILE A 113 6.38 6.91 -8.61
N ASN A 114 5.36 7.50 -9.25
CA ASN A 114 5.30 8.95 -9.44
C ASN A 114 5.02 9.68 -8.13
N TYR A 115 4.20 9.07 -7.27
CA TYR A 115 3.72 9.71 -6.05
C TYR A 115 4.23 9.01 -4.79
N LEU A 116 3.86 7.74 -4.56
CA LEU A 116 4.01 7.10 -3.25
C LEU A 116 5.49 6.94 -2.83
N GLY A 117 6.36 6.55 -3.76
CA GLY A 117 7.81 6.48 -3.53
C GLY A 117 8.41 7.84 -3.21
N HIS A 118 7.99 8.91 -3.90
CA HIS A 118 8.45 10.28 -3.62
C HIS A 118 7.90 10.82 -2.30
N PHE A 119 6.66 10.47 -1.94
CA PHE A 119 6.09 10.79 -0.65
C PHE A 119 6.98 10.23 0.48
N LEU A 120 7.30 8.94 0.44
CA LEU A 120 8.14 8.31 1.45
C LEU A 120 9.56 8.89 1.46
N LEU A 121 10.18 9.02 0.28
CA LEU A 121 11.53 9.55 0.13
C LEU A 121 11.66 10.95 0.75
N THR A 122 10.75 11.85 0.38
CA THR A 122 10.75 13.24 0.83
C THR A 122 10.63 13.28 2.34
N ASN A 123 9.64 12.57 2.88
CA ASN A 123 9.34 12.54 4.30
C ASN A 123 10.50 12.00 5.15
N LEU A 124 11.17 10.93 4.72
CA LEU A 124 12.33 10.38 5.43
C LEU A 124 13.57 11.31 5.40
N LEU A 125 13.62 12.26 4.47
CA LEU A 125 14.69 13.25 4.30
C LEU A 125 14.37 14.62 4.90
N ILE A 126 13.14 14.88 5.37
CA ILE A 126 12.70 16.19 5.91
C ILE A 126 13.64 16.68 7.01
N GLU A 127 14.01 15.83 7.96
CA GLU A 127 14.89 16.24 9.07
C GLU A 127 16.31 16.57 8.60
N THR A 128 16.81 15.89 7.56
CA THR A 128 18.10 16.24 6.95
C THR A 128 18.00 17.59 6.23
N LEU A 129 16.92 17.82 5.48
CA LEU A 129 16.65 19.10 4.81
C LEU A 129 16.57 20.26 5.80
N LYS A 130 15.88 20.08 6.93
CA LYS A 130 15.76 21.10 7.99
C LYS A 130 17.10 21.43 8.64
N LYS A 131 17.93 20.43 8.93
CA LYS A 131 19.27 20.61 9.51
C LYS A 131 20.25 21.30 8.56
N SER A 132 20.01 21.23 7.26
CA SER A 132 20.90 21.77 6.22
C SER A 132 20.76 23.28 5.99
N GLY A 133 19.87 23.94 6.73
CA GLY A 133 19.59 25.37 6.60
C GLY A 133 18.55 25.65 5.52
N SER A 134 18.86 26.56 4.60
CA SER A 134 17.96 26.92 3.49
C SER A 134 17.94 25.83 2.43
N SER A 135 16.88 25.02 2.45
CA SER A 135 16.74 23.84 1.58
C SER A 135 15.51 23.93 0.68
N ARG A 136 15.56 23.31 -0.49
CA ARG A 136 14.47 23.34 -1.48
C ARG A 136 14.05 21.95 -1.90
N ILE A 137 12.74 21.72 -1.89
CA ILE A 137 12.11 20.51 -2.43
C ILE A 137 11.34 20.90 -3.68
N ILE A 138 11.64 20.21 -4.78
CA ILE A 138 11.04 20.46 -6.09
C ILE A 138 10.31 19.20 -6.52
N MET A 139 8.99 19.32 -6.70
CA MET A 139 8.13 18.26 -7.22
C MET A 139 7.93 18.47 -8.73
N VAL A 140 8.42 17.53 -9.55
CA VAL A 140 8.20 17.61 -11.01
C VAL A 140 6.83 17.01 -11.37
N SER A 141 5.88 17.90 -11.62
CA SER A 141 4.50 17.57 -11.95
C SER A 141 4.21 17.68 -13.46
N SER A 142 2.94 17.84 -13.84
CA SER A 142 2.48 18.02 -15.22
C SER A 142 1.29 18.96 -15.25
N ASP A 143 1.12 19.70 -16.33
CA ASP A 143 -0.15 20.34 -16.71
C ASP A 143 -1.36 19.38 -16.69
N LEU A 144 -1.17 18.08 -16.99
CA LEU A 144 -2.20 17.06 -16.85
C LEU A 144 -2.75 16.93 -15.41
N ALA A 145 -1.98 17.33 -14.40
CA ALA A 145 -2.42 17.38 -13.00
C ALA A 145 -3.58 18.37 -12.77
N LEU A 146 -3.82 19.31 -13.71
CA LEU A 146 -4.89 20.30 -13.62
C LEU A 146 -6.26 19.75 -14.03
N ARG A 147 -6.30 18.55 -14.65
CA ARG A 147 -7.52 17.99 -15.23
C ARG A 147 -8.45 17.26 -14.24
N PRO A 148 -7.96 16.48 -13.26
CA PRO A 148 -8.86 15.72 -12.40
C PRO A 148 -9.66 16.64 -11.46
N THR A 149 -10.94 16.33 -11.28
CA THR A 149 -11.87 17.07 -10.41
C THR A 149 -12.11 16.38 -9.07
N SER A 150 -11.66 15.13 -8.91
CA SER A 150 -11.69 14.39 -7.65
C SER A 150 -10.58 13.33 -7.61
N ILE A 151 -10.29 12.81 -6.42
CA ILE A 151 -9.39 11.66 -6.23
C ILE A 151 -10.22 10.38 -6.11
N LYS A 152 -10.05 9.47 -7.07
CA LYS A 152 -10.66 8.13 -7.06
C LYS A 152 -9.72 7.15 -6.37
N TRP A 153 -9.77 7.09 -5.03
CA TRP A 153 -8.84 6.34 -4.17
C TRP A 153 -8.62 4.88 -4.59
N GLU A 154 -9.70 4.22 -5.01
CA GLU A 154 -9.68 2.83 -5.45
C GLU A 154 -8.87 2.61 -6.73
N SER A 155 -8.53 3.67 -7.47
CA SER A 155 -7.70 3.61 -8.67
C SER A 155 -6.24 3.33 -8.33
N PHE A 156 -5.79 3.69 -7.12
CA PHE A 156 -4.39 3.57 -6.69
C PHE A 156 -3.99 2.19 -6.20
N VAL A 157 -4.96 1.34 -5.90
CA VAL A 157 -4.74 -0.04 -5.45
C VAL A 157 -5.11 -1.06 -6.53
N LYS A 158 -5.57 -0.63 -7.72
CA LYS A 158 -5.95 -1.53 -8.82
C LYS A 158 -4.80 -1.69 -9.82
N LYS A 159 -4.83 -2.76 -10.62
CA LYS A 159 -3.94 -2.87 -11.78
C LYS A 159 -4.22 -1.75 -12.77
N THR A 160 -3.18 -1.22 -13.41
CA THR A 160 -3.27 -0.16 -14.43
C THR A 160 -4.32 -0.53 -15.51
N PRO A 161 -5.43 0.22 -15.64
CA PRO A 161 -6.42 0.02 -16.68
C PRO A 161 -5.88 0.49 -18.03
N PHE A 162 -6.62 0.22 -19.11
CA PHE A 162 -6.26 0.70 -20.44
C PHE A 162 -6.20 2.23 -20.52
N ASN A 163 -7.06 2.94 -19.77
CA ASN A 163 -7.02 4.40 -19.63
C ASN A 163 -5.99 4.84 -18.55
N PHE A 164 -4.70 4.70 -18.85
CA PHE A 164 -3.61 5.10 -17.95
C PHE A 164 -3.44 6.62 -17.82
N MET A 165 -4.01 7.41 -18.74
CA MET A 165 -3.90 8.87 -18.76
C MET A 165 -4.49 9.50 -17.50
N GLU A 166 -5.65 9.01 -17.07
CA GLU A 166 -6.31 9.46 -15.86
C GLU A 166 -5.46 9.15 -14.62
N LEU A 167 -4.88 7.95 -14.54
CA LEU A 167 -3.98 7.60 -13.45
C LEU A 167 -2.71 8.44 -13.41
N TYR A 168 -2.10 8.70 -14.57
CA TYR A 168 -0.95 9.59 -14.63
C TYR A 168 -1.32 10.99 -14.15
N ALA A 169 -2.43 11.55 -14.64
CA ALA A 169 -2.94 12.84 -14.21
C ALA A 169 -3.21 12.88 -12.69
N LEU A 170 -3.85 11.84 -12.13
CA LEU A 170 -4.08 11.70 -10.69
C LEU A 170 -2.77 11.61 -9.91
N SER A 171 -1.77 10.85 -10.39
CA SER A 171 -0.46 10.76 -9.73
C SER A 171 0.25 12.11 -9.66
N LYS A 172 0.13 12.93 -10.72
CA LYS A 172 0.71 14.27 -10.80
C LYS A 172 -0.10 15.30 -10.00
N LEU A 173 -1.42 15.18 -9.95
CA LEU A 173 -2.28 15.93 -9.02
C LEU A 173 -1.86 15.67 -7.56
N CYS A 174 -1.64 14.42 -7.18
CA CYS A 174 -1.23 14.07 -5.82
C CYS A 174 0.11 14.74 -5.42
N LEU A 175 1.04 14.95 -6.37
CA LEU A 175 2.26 15.74 -6.11
C LEU A 175 1.97 17.22 -5.86
N LEU A 176 0.98 17.82 -6.53
CA LEU A 176 0.56 19.20 -6.26
C LEU A 176 -0.09 19.32 -4.88
N VAL A 177 -0.97 18.38 -4.51
CA VAL A 177 -1.59 18.31 -3.18
C VAL A 177 -0.51 18.13 -2.10
N LEU A 178 0.45 17.22 -2.32
CA LEU A 178 1.58 17.02 -1.41
C LEU A 178 2.46 18.27 -1.27
N THR A 179 2.62 19.04 -2.34
CA THR A 179 3.36 20.32 -2.30
C THR A 179 2.68 21.31 -1.34
N GLN A 180 1.35 21.43 -1.40
CA GLN A 180 0.61 22.28 -0.46
C GLN A 180 0.76 21.78 0.98
N GLU A 181 0.55 20.47 1.20
CA GLU A 181 0.57 19.90 2.54
C GLU A 181 1.97 19.97 3.19
N LEU A 182 3.03 19.69 2.43
CA LEU A 182 4.40 19.87 2.92
C LEU A 182 4.72 21.34 3.17
N THR A 183 4.23 22.26 2.35
CA THR A 183 4.42 23.70 2.57
C THR A 183 3.83 24.12 3.92
N ARG A 184 2.60 23.69 4.23
CA ARG A 184 1.94 23.94 5.51
C ARG A 184 2.70 23.30 6.68
N ARG A 185 3.14 22.04 6.54
CA ARG A 185 3.88 21.33 7.59
C ARG A 185 5.29 21.89 7.85
N LEU A 186 5.86 22.59 6.87
CA LEU A 186 7.22 23.14 6.93
C LEU A 186 7.23 24.68 7.05
N GLU A 187 6.09 25.29 7.35
CA GLU A 187 5.92 26.75 7.41
C GLU A 187 6.97 27.43 8.29
N ASN A 188 7.20 26.88 9.50
CA ASN A 188 8.15 27.37 10.51
C ASN A 188 9.59 26.86 10.28
N THR A 189 9.94 26.51 9.05
CA THR A 189 11.27 26.03 8.69
C THR A 189 11.82 26.81 7.50
N ASN A 190 13.13 26.68 7.28
CA ASN A 190 13.82 27.24 6.12
C ASN A 190 13.74 26.32 4.88
N VAL A 191 12.87 25.32 4.91
CA VAL A 191 12.63 24.43 3.78
C VAL A 191 11.48 24.97 2.92
N THR A 192 11.74 25.19 1.64
CA THR A 192 10.68 25.55 0.67
C THR A 192 10.27 24.35 -0.15
N VAL A 193 8.99 24.27 -0.51
CA VAL A 193 8.43 23.20 -1.33
C VAL A 193 7.61 23.82 -2.44
N ASN A 194 7.91 23.47 -3.68
CA ASN A 194 7.17 23.94 -4.85
C ASN A 194 7.10 22.85 -5.91
N SER A 195 6.17 23.03 -6.84
CA SER A 195 5.99 22.17 -8.00
C SER A 195 6.38 22.88 -9.29
N ILE A 196 6.82 22.11 -10.29
CA ILE A 196 7.10 22.63 -11.64
C ILE A 196 6.67 21.63 -12.70
N HIS A 197 6.08 22.13 -13.78
CA HIS A 197 5.81 21.39 -15.00
C HIS A 197 6.99 21.59 -15.98
N PRO A 198 7.67 20.52 -16.40
CA PRO A 198 8.87 20.62 -17.22
C PRO A 198 8.60 20.95 -18.70
N GLY A 199 7.35 21.23 -19.10
CA GLY A 199 6.98 21.38 -20.52
C GLY A 199 6.71 20.04 -21.21
N PHE A 200 6.25 20.11 -22.47
CA PHE A 200 6.13 18.93 -23.34
C PHE A 200 7.51 18.59 -23.93
N VAL A 201 8.31 17.87 -23.15
CA VAL A 201 9.71 17.58 -23.51
C VAL A 201 9.80 16.45 -24.53
N HIS A 202 10.70 16.58 -25.50
CA HIS A 202 11.14 15.48 -26.35
C HIS A 202 11.70 14.35 -25.49
N SER A 203 10.88 13.33 -25.25
CA SER A 203 11.22 12.20 -24.40
C SER A 203 11.03 10.89 -25.16
N ASN A 204 11.69 9.83 -24.69
CA ASN A 204 11.46 8.48 -25.21
C ASN A 204 10.32 7.75 -24.47
N ILE A 205 9.54 8.46 -23.66
CA ILE A 205 8.57 7.91 -22.70
C ILE A 205 7.32 7.36 -23.41
N THR A 206 6.91 7.95 -24.54
CA THR A 206 5.79 7.44 -25.36
C THR A 206 6.13 7.45 -26.84
N TRP A 207 5.37 6.68 -27.62
CA TRP A 207 5.43 6.74 -29.08
C TRP A 207 5.07 8.15 -29.59
N MET A 208 4.14 8.86 -28.92
CA MET A 208 3.79 10.25 -29.25
C MET A 208 4.93 11.22 -28.98
N HIS A 209 5.74 11.03 -27.92
CA HIS A 209 6.93 11.86 -27.68
C HIS A 209 8.07 11.54 -28.66
N ARG A 210 8.17 10.28 -29.13
CA ARG A 210 9.11 9.92 -30.21
C ARG A 210 8.68 10.52 -31.55
N LEU A 211 7.38 10.51 -31.84
CA LEU A 211 6.81 11.13 -33.02
C LEU A 211 6.89 12.65 -32.95
N SER A 212 6.66 13.26 -31.78
CA SER A 212 6.79 14.70 -31.59
C SER A 212 8.25 15.16 -31.72
N LYS A 213 9.21 14.36 -31.24
CA LYS A 213 10.65 14.55 -31.51
C LYS A 213 10.99 14.47 -33.00
N TYR A 214 10.36 13.57 -33.74
CA TYR A 214 10.51 13.47 -35.19
C TYR A 214 9.86 14.67 -35.93
N LEU A 215 8.76 15.20 -35.40
CA LEU A 215 8.03 16.35 -35.96
C LEU A 215 8.49 17.72 -35.44
N GLY A 216 9.48 17.79 -34.54
CA GLY A 216 9.95 19.04 -33.93
C GLY A 216 8.95 19.71 -32.96
N LEU A 217 7.96 18.97 -32.47
CA LEU A 217 6.93 19.45 -31.55
C LEU A 217 7.31 19.13 -30.09
N GLY A 218 7.67 20.17 -29.34
CA GLY A 218 8.07 20.09 -27.94
C GLY A 218 9.37 20.83 -27.64
N ILE A 219 9.82 20.80 -26.38
CA ILE A 219 11.07 21.45 -25.97
C ILE A 219 12.18 20.44 -25.72
N SER A 220 13.43 20.91 -25.80
CA SER A 220 14.58 20.07 -25.48
C SER A 220 14.65 19.75 -23.98
N PRO A 221 15.20 18.58 -23.58
CA PRO A 221 15.49 18.30 -22.18
C PRO A 221 16.38 19.37 -21.51
N GLN A 222 17.25 20.02 -22.29
CA GLN A 222 18.12 21.12 -21.87
C GLN A 222 17.32 22.35 -21.46
N GLU A 223 16.40 22.80 -22.32
CA GLU A 223 15.55 23.96 -22.08
C GLU A 223 14.66 23.74 -20.85
N SER A 224 14.08 22.55 -20.74
CA SER A 224 13.31 22.13 -19.56
C SER A 224 14.14 22.15 -18.27
N ALA A 225 15.35 21.58 -18.33
CA ALA A 225 16.25 21.52 -17.19
C ALA A 225 16.77 22.89 -16.76
N LEU A 226 16.95 23.84 -17.68
CA LEU A 226 17.34 25.21 -17.34
C LEU A 226 16.32 25.86 -16.41
N GLY A 227 15.03 25.68 -16.68
CA GLY A 227 13.95 26.13 -15.81
C GLY A 227 14.03 25.52 -14.42
N LEU A 228 14.22 24.20 -14.35
CA LEU A 228 14.39 23.45 -13.10
C LEU A 228 15.61 23.89 -12.28
N VAL A 229 16.77 24.04 -12.92
CA VAL A 229 18.03 24.45 -12.28
C VAL A 229 17.90 25.88 -11.75
N THR A 230 17.36 26.79 -12.56
CA THR A 230 17.12 28.18 -12.13
C THR A 230 16.16 28.23 -10.95
N PHE A 231 15.08 27.45 -11.01
CA PHE A 231 14.13 27.35 -9.90
C PHE A 231 14.79 26.80 -8.62
N ALA A 232 15.68 25.82 -8.77
CA ALA A 232 16.41 25.19 -7.67
C ALA A 232 17.47 26.10 -7.03
N THR A 233 18.04 27.05 -7.77
CA THR A 233 19.23 27.79 -7.31
C THR A 233 19.06 29.30 -7.24
N SER A 234 18.08 29.88 -7.93
CA SER A 234 17.89 31.34 -8.00
C SER A 234 17.60 31.94 -6.61
N SER A 235 18.29 33.04 -6.28
CA SER A 235 18.05 33.81 -5.07
C SER A 235 16.68 34.51 -5.08
N THR A 236 16.16 34.90 -6.24
CA THR A 236 14.86 35.57 -6.37
C THR A 236 13.68 34.68 -5.96
N LEU A 237 13.88 33.35 -6.00
CA LEU A 237 12.87 32.35 -5.66
C LEU A 237 13.10 31.73 -4.28
N ALA A 238 14.06 32.21 -3.49
CA ALA A 238 14.47 31.58 -2.23
C ALA A 238 13.35 31.49 -1.18
N GLY A 239 12.42 32.45 -1.16
CA GLY A 239 11.30 32.49 -0.21
C GLY A 239 9.97 31.99 -0.77
N VAL A 240 9.91 31.60 -2.05
CA VAL A 240 8.68 31.15 -2.69
C VAL A 240 8.30 29.77 -2.16
N LYS A 241 7.04 29.60 -1.73
CA LYS A 241 6.52 28.35 -1.14
C LYS A 241 5.14 28.02 -1.72
N GLY A 242 4.84 26.74 -1.89
CA GLY A 242 3.50 26.26 -2.25
C GLY A 242 3.05 26.64 -3.66
N LYS A 243 3.94 26.99 -4.58
CA LYS A 243 3.59 27.43 -5.93
C LYS A 243 3.79 26.33 -6.96
N PHE A 244 3.12 26.48 -8.11
CA PHE A 244 3.26 25.63 -9.28
C PHE A 244 3.70 26.48 -10.47
N PHE A 245 4.77 26.09 -11.16
CA PHE A 245 5.34 26.86 -12.27
C PHE A 245 5.43 26.06 -13.57
N ASP A 246 5.48 26.74 -14.71
CA ASP A 246 5.95 26.15 -15.96
C ASP A 246 7.49 26.17 -16.06
N TYR A 247 8.04 25.60 -17.14
CA TYR A 247 9.50 25.57 -17.37
C TYR A 247 10.11 26.96 -17.64
N LYS A 248 9.29 27.97 -17.95
CA LYS A 248 9.68 29.37 -18.09
C LYS A 248 9.54 30.15 -16.77
N GLN A 249 9.20 29.47 -15.67
CA GLN A 249 9.01 30.03 -14.34
C GLN A 249 7.81 30.98 -14.23
N ASN A 250 6.80 30.84 -15.10
CA ASN A 250 5.51 31.49 -14.92
C ASN A 250 4.67 30.70 -13.93
N GLU A 251 4.03 31.38 -12.96
CA GLU A 251 3.13 30.74 -12.00
C GLU A 251 1.88 30.23 -12.73
N ILE A 252 1.55 28.96 -12.52
CA ILE A 252 0.34 28.30 -12.99
C ILE A 252 -0.67 28.27 -11.85
N LYS A 253 -1.89 28.73 -12.12
CA LYS A 253 -2.98 28.70 -11.15
C LYS A 253 -3.33 27.26 -10.76
N LEU A 254 -3.30 26.98 -9.45
CA LEU A 254 -3.69 25.68 -8.90
C LEU A 254 -5.21 25.47 -8.94
N PRO A 255 -5.70 24.26 -9.27
CA PRO A 255 -7.12 23.89 -9.14
C PRO A 255 -7.59 23.96 -7.69
N GLU A 256 -8.89 24.20 -7.47
CA GLU A 256 -9.46 24.27 -6.12
C GLU A 256 -9.28 22.94 -5.35
N LEU A 257 -9.37 21.80 -6.04
CA LEU A 257 -9.11 20.48 -5.45
C LEU A 257 -7.71 20.38 -4.80
N VAL A 258 -6.70 21.07 -5.34
CA VAL A 258 -5.34 21.06 -4.77
C VAL A 258 -5.25 21.88 -3.48
N LYS A 259 -6.10 22.90 -3.34
CA LYS A 259 -6.15 23.79 -2.18
C LYS A 259 -7.05 23.25 -1.07
N ASP A 260 -7.87 22.23 -1.36
CA ASP A 260 -8.75 21.61 -0.39
C ASP A 260 -7.94 20.88 0.71
N THR A 261 -8.04 21.40 1.93
CA THR A 261 -7.31 20.88 3.08
C THR A 261 -7.79 19.49 3.50
N ASN A 262 -9.06 19.16 3.31
CA ASN A 262 -9.59 17.84 3.64
C ASN A 262 -8.99 16.78 2.71
N VAL A 263 -8.92 17.09 1.41
CA VAL A 263 -8.28 16.21 0.41
C VAL A 263 -6.80 16.04 0.71
N ALA A 264 -6.10 17.12 1.08
CA ALA A 264 -4.69 17.08 1.45
C ALA A 264 -4.43 16.22 2.70
N GLN A 265 -5.22 16.39 3.75
CA GLN A 265 -5.11 15.62 4.99
C GLN A 265 -5.44 14.14 4.78
N GLU A 266 -6.47 13.82 4.00
CA GLU A 266 -6.84 12.43 3.70
C GLU A 266 -5.75 11.74 2.85
N LEU A 267 -5.25 12.42 1.82
CA LEU A 267 -4.13 11.91 1.02
C LEU A 267 -2.89 11.69 1.89
N TRP A 268 -2.59 12.60 2.82
CA TRP A 268 -1.49 12.46 3.77
C TRP A 268 -1.69 11.25 4.71
N LYS A 269 -2.87 11.13 5.35
CA LYS A 269 -3.20 10.01 6.25
C LYS A 269 -3.02 8.67 5.53
N ARG A 270 -3.61 8.53 4.33
CA ARG A 270 -3.47 7.33 3.51
C ARG A 270 -2.02 7.08 3.12
N SER A 271 -1.27 8.09 2.73
CA SER A 271 0.13 7.93 2.33
C SER A 271 1.02 7.52 3.50
N CYS A 272 0.81 8.05 4.70
CA CYS A 272 1.46 7.57 5.93
C CYS A 272 1.18 6.08 6.16
N LEU A 273 -0.10 5.67 6.08
CA LEU A 273 -0.51 4.28 6.24
C LEU A 273 0.14 3.37 5.19
N TRP A 274 -0.09 3.68 3.92
CA TRP A 274 0.38 2.97 2.73
C TRP A 274 1.89 2.77 2.76
N THR A 275 2.63 3.79 3.20
CA THR A 275 4.09 3.72 3.24
C THR A 275 4.65 3.22 4.57
N GLY A 276 3.83 3.15 5.62
CA GLY A 276 4.29 2.96 6.98
C GLY A 276 5.18 4.11 7.47
N TYR A 277 4.94 5.33 7.02
CA TYR A 277 5.61 6.54 7.51
C TYR A 277 4.85 7.10 8.72
N ASN A 278 5.56 7.44 9.80
CA ASN A 278 4.99 7.95 11.07
C ASN A 278 3.84 7.09 11.63
N ARG A 279 3.97 5.76 11.64
CA ARG A 279 3.08 4.92 12.44
C ARG A 279 3.33 5.20 13.92
N ASP A 280 2.53 6.09 14.50
CA ASP A 280 2.30 6.06 15.93
C ASP A 280 1.62 4.74 16.26
N LYS A 281 2.21 3.96 17.16
CA LYS A 281 1.70 2.66 17.61
C LYS A 281 0.36 2.77 18.38
N SER A 282 -0.28 3.94 18.44
CA SER A 282 -1.16 4.30 19.56
C SER A 282 -2.62 4.61 19.23
N THR A 283 -3.11 4.47 18.00
CA THR A 283 -4.58 4.49 17.79
C THR A 283 -5.16 3.08 17.92
N LYS A 284 -5.04 2.52 19.13
CA LYS A 284 -5.95 1.47 19.57
C LYS A 284 -7.29 2.15 19.81
N THR A 285 -8.22 2.05 18.86
CA THR A 285 -9.61 2.40 19.12
C THR A 285 -10.06 1.49 20.27
N GLN A 286 -10.31 2.07 21.45
CA GLN A 286 -10.75 1.33 22.63
C GLN A 286 -12.08 0.63 22.33
N ASN A 287 -12.02 -0.66 22.01
CA ASN A 287 -13.16 -1.56 22.02
C ASN A 287 -13.46 -1.96 23.47
N ASN A 288 -13.77 -0.97 24.31
CA ASN A 288 -14.29 -1.21 25.65
C ASN A 288 -15.79 -1.44 25.51
N ASN A 289 -16.22 -2.70 25.42
CA ASN A 289 -17.46 -3.24 25.99
C ASN A 289 -17.68 -4.69 25.53
N ASP A 290 -17.70 -5.62 26.47
CA ASP A 290 -18.07 -7.04 26.26
C ASP A 290 -19.50 -7.22 25.71
N ALA A 291 -20.31 -6.15 25.69
CA ALA A 291 -21.66 -6.11 25.15
C ALA A 291 -21.75 -6.03 23.61
N ALA A 292 -20.62 -6.02 22.88
CA ALA A 292 -20.57 -5.82 21.43
C ALA A 292 -20.41 -7.11 20.59
N GLY A 293 -20.28 -8.29 21.20
CA GLY A 293 -20.20 -9.58 20.49
C GLY A 293 -18.82 -10.00 20.01
N VAL A 294 -17.82 -9.14 20.18
CA VAL A 294 -16.40 -9.45 20.01
C VAL A 294 -15.74 -9.32 21.36
N LEU A 295 -15.09 -10.38 21.83
CA LEU A 295 -14.32 -10.38 23.08
C LEU A 295 -12.93 -9.82 22.77
N GLN A 296 -12.74 -8.56 23.18
CA GLN A 296 -11.53 -7.71 23.18
C GLN A 296 -10.67 -7.69 21.89
N PRO A 297 -9.47 -7.07 21.95
CA PRO A 297 -8.24 -7.65 21.43
C PRO A 297 -7.32 -8.19 22.55
N TYR A 298 -7.03 -9.49 22.53
CA TYR A 298 -5.98 -10.16 23.32
C TYR A 298 -4.65 -10.10 22.58
N ALA A 299 -3.54 -10.42 23.26
CA ALA A 299 -2.25 -10.67 22.63
C ALA A 299 -1.79 -12.11 22.91
N LEU A 300 -1.17 -12.75 21.91
CA LEU A 300 -0.44 -14.01 22.12
C LEU A 300 0.69 -13.80 23.15
N ALA A 301 1.09 -14.86 23.85
CA ALA A 301 2.26 -14.84 24.72
C ALA A 301 3.58 -14.63 23.94
N MET A 302 3.57 -14.94 22.64
CA MET A 302 4.68 -14.75 21.72
C MET A 302 5.12 -13.29 21.57
N THR A 303 6.42 -13.08 21.40
CA THR A 303 7.00 -11.77 21.08
C THR A 303 6.68 -11.34 19.64
N PRO A 304 6.70 -10.03 19.33
CA PRO A 304 6.51 -9.55 17.97
C PRO A 304 7.51 -10.12 16.95
N THR A 305 8.72 -10.46 17.39
CA THR A 305 9.76 -11.06 16.55
C THR A 305 9.43 -12.51 16.20
N GLU A 306 8.94 -13.29 17.17
CA GLU A 306 8.48 -14.67 16.94
C GLU A 306 7.28 -14.68 16.00
N VAL A 307 6.27 -13.85 16.26
CA VAL A 307 5.11 -13.69 15.37
C VAL A 307 5.54 -13.31 13.96
N GLY A 308 6.49 -12.38 13.82
CA GLY A 308 7.03 -11.99 12.51
C GLY A 308 7.73 -13.14 11.78
N SER A 309 8.51 -13.95 12.50
CA SER A 309 9.20 -15.11 11.95
C SER A 309 8.23 -16.21 11.50
N LEU A 310 7.22 -16.50 12.34
CA LEU A 310 6.16 -17.46 12.01
C LEU A 310 5.33 -16.98 10.82
N THR A 311 5.00 -15.69 10.78
CA THR A 311 4.26 -15.08 9.66
C THR A 311 5.04 -15.22 8.36
N LYS A 312 6.35 -14.98 8.38
CA LYS A 312 7.21 -15.15 7.21
C LYS A 312 7.20 -16.62 6.74
N THR A 313 7.37 -17.56 7.67
CA THR A 313 7.33 -19.00 7.39
C THR A 313 5.99 -19.41 6.76
N ILE A 314 4.88 -18.93 7.32
CA ILE A 314 3.54 -19.16 6.78
C ILE A 314 3.42 -18.62 5.34
N ILE A 315 3.91 -17.42 5.08
CA ILE A 315 3.87 -16.82 3.74
C ILE A 315 4.74 -17.59 2.73
N GLU A 316 5.90 -18.07 3.16
CA GLU A 316 6.89 -18.70 2.28
C GLU A 316 6.60 -20.19 2.02
N ASP A 317 6.09 -20.91 3.01
CA ASP A 317 6.04 -22.37 3.01
C ASP A 317 4.61 -22.94 3.07
N VAL A 318 3.64 -22.19 3.62
CA VAL A 318 2.26 -22.67 3.79
C VAL A 318 1.33 -22.14 2.71
N LEU A 319 1.53 -20.90 2.24
CA LEU A 319 0.72 -20.34 1.17
C LEU A 319 1.04 -20.99 -0.19
N PRO A 320 0.03 -21.38 -0.98
CA PRO A 320 0.27 -21.96 -2.29
C PRO A 320 0.98 -20.94 -3.19
N LYS A 321 2.19 -21.29 -3.66
CA LYS A 321 2.92 -20.48 -4.64
C LYS A 321 2.17 -20.53 -5.97
N PRO A 322 1.74 -19.40 -6.55
CA PRO A 322 1.06 -19.43 -7.84
C PRO A 322 2.03 -20.02 -8.89
N PRO A 323 1.57 -20.89 -9.80
CA PRO A 323 2.42 -21.35 -10.90
C PRO A 323 2.64 -20.16 -11.84
N ILE A 324 3.84 -19.55 -11.75
CA ILE A 324 4.19 -18.27 -12.43
C ILE A 324 4.12 -18.35 -13.98
N LYS A 325 3.89 -19.51 -14.61
CA LYS A 325 3.92 -19.64 -16.08
C LYS A 325 2.77 -20.41 -16.76
N SER A 326 1.85 -21.08 -16.05
CA SER A 326 0.91 -22.02 -16.71
C SER A 326 -0.51 -21.49 -16.94
N ILE A 327 -0.94 -20.45 -16.23
CA ILE A 327 -2.36 -20.04 -16.21
C ILE A 327 -2.72 -19.18 -17.43
N PHE A 328 -1.76 -18.44 -17.99
CA PHE A 328 -2.01 -17.53 -19.11
C PHE A 328 -2.31 -18.25 -20.44
N ASP A 329 -1.68 -19.42 -20.67
CA ASP A 329 -1.84 -20.15 -21.94
C ASP A 329 -3.09 -21.03 -21.99
N GLN A 330 -3.60 -21.48 -20.84
CA GLN A 330 -4.81 -22.31 -20.78
C GLN A 330 -6.10 -21.48 -20.75
N ALA A 331 -6.10 -20.32 -20.11
CA ALA A 331 -7.26 -19.43 -20.07
C ALA A 331 -7.60 -18.84 -21.45
N LEU A 332 -6.60 -18.60 -22.31
CA LEU A 332 -6.81 -18.04 -23.64
C LEU A 332 -7.48 -19.03 -24.61
N LYS A 333 -7.31 -20.34 -24.40
CA LYS A 333 -7.93 -21.38 -25.24
C LYS A 333 -9.41 -21.63 -24.93
N PHE A 334 -9.90 -21.22 -23.76
CA PHE A 334 -11.29 -21.44 -23.33
C PHE A 334 -12.22 -20.25 -23.56
N LEU A 335 -11.67 -19.07 -23.86
CA LEU A 335 -12.43 -17.81 -24.01
C LEU A 335 -13.31 -17.72 -25.27
N PHE A 336 -13.30 -18.74 -26.15
CA PHE A 336 -14.03 -18.69 -27.43
C PHE A 336 -15.28 -19.59 -27.55
N LYS A 337 -15.69 -20.34 -26.52
CA LYS A 337 -16.95 -21.12 -26.59
C LYS A 337 -17.71 -21.20 -25.26
N LEU A 338 -18.93 -20.63 -25.26
CA LEU A 338 -20.14 -20.96 -24.47
C LEU A 338 -20.43 -20.28 -23.11
N LYS A 339 -21.73 -20.35 -22.76
CA LYS A 339 -22.57 -19.51 -21.88
C LYS A 339 -22.08 -19.30 -20.43
N ILE A 340 -22.37 -18.09 -19.93
CA ILE A 340 -21.78 -17.43 -18.75
C ILE A 340 -22.27 -17.95 -17.37
N SER A 341 -23.40 -18.66 -17.28
CA SER A 341 -23.98 -19.05 -15.98
C SER A 341 -23.44 -20.37 -15.40
N SER A 342 -23.07 -21.35 -16.24
CA SER A 342 -22.45 -22.61 -15.79
C SER A 342 -20.93 -22.51 -15.64
N LEU A 343 -20.30 -21.51 -16.28
CA LEU A 343 -18.88 -21.25 -16.19
C LEU A 343 -18.48 -20.72 -14.79
N LEU A 344 -19.36 -20.00 -14.09
CA LEU A 344 -19.11 -19.53 -12.72
C LEU A 344 -19.08 -20.67 -11.71
N LEU A 345 -19.91 -21.71 -11.89
CA LEU A 345 -19.91 -22.91 -11.06
C LEU A 345 -18.73 -23.81 -11.39
N LEU A 346 -18.38 -23.97 -12.67
CA LEU A 346 -17.22 -24.75 -13.10
C LEU A 346 -15.89 -24.04 -12.79
N LEU A 347 -15.82 -22.71 -12.88
CA LEU A 347 -14.70 -21.91 -12.36
C LEU A 347 -14.66 -21.98 -10.85
N SER A 348 -15.81 -22.03 -10.15
CA SER A 348 -15.81 -22.34 -8.72
C SER A 348 -15.22 -23.72 -8.48
N GLU A 349 -15.50 -24.74 -9.31
CA GLU A 349 -14.95 -26.10 -9.15
C GLU A 349 -13.47 -26.22 -9.52
N ILE A 350 -13.01 -25.50 -10.55
CA ILE A 350 -11.60 -25.46 -10.97
C ILE A 350 -10.77 -24.59 -10.02
N LEU A 351 -11.35 -23.51 -9.46
CA LEU A 351 -10.78 -22.79 -8.31
C LEU A 351 -10.88 -23.60 -7.01
N LYS A 352 -11.92 -24.44 -6.82
CA LYS A 352 -12.09 -25.35 -5.68
C LYS A 352 -11.03 -26.44 -5.61
N LYS A 353 -10.40 -26.84 -6.72
CA LYS A 353 -9.21 -27.72 -6.65
C LYS A 353 -7.95 -27.04 -6.07
N GLN A 354 -7.97 -25.72 -5.85
CA GLN A 354 -6.94 -24.98 -5.11
C GLN A 354 -7.43 -24.44 -3.75
N PHE A 355 -8.62 -24.85 -3.29
CA PHE A 355 -9.06 -24.67 -1.90
C PHE A 355 -8.45 -25.76 -0.99
N TYR A 356 -7.12 -25.84 -0.94
CA TYR A 356 -6.40 -26.40 0.20
C TYR A 356 -6.24 -25.27 1.23
N MET A 357 -7.34 -24.87 1.87
CA MET A 357 -7.37 -23.73 2.81
C MET A 357 -7.92 -24.10 4.17
N GLU A 358 -8.30 -25.37 4.37
CA GLU A 358 -8.80 -25.84 5.65
C GLU A 358 -7.86 -26.91 6.20
N ARG A 359 -7.24 -26.56 7.33
CA ARG A 359 -6.33 -27.34 8.18
C ARG A 359 -4.84 -27.31 7.86
N HIS A 360 -4.23 -26.15 8.07
CA HIS A 360 -2.78 -25.93 8.05
C HIS A 360 -2.04 -26.44 9.29
N LEU A 361 -2.63 -27.33 10.09
CA LEU A 361 -2.01 -27.82 11.34
C LEU A 361 -0.80 -28.73 11.10
N ASP A 362 -0.65 -29.26 9.89
CA ASP A 362 0.58 -29.96 9.48
C ASP A 362 1.77 -28.99 9.39
N SER A 363 1.52 -27.68 9.35
CA SER A 363 2.56 -26.67 9.52
C SER A 363 2.88 -26.49 11.01
N GLU A 364 4.12 -26.78 11.37
CA GLU A 364 4.67 -26.51 12.70
C GLU A 364 4.47 -25.03 13.11
N ALA A 365 4.56 -24.10 12.16
CA ALA A 365 4.38 -22.68 12.43
C ALA A 365 2.93 -22.35 12.84
N VAL A 366 1.94 -22.92 12.17
CA VAL A 366 0.52 -22.73 12.52
C VAL A 366 0.20 -23.48 13.82
N TRP A 367 0.72 -24.69 14.00
CA TRP A 367 0.52 -25.48 15.21
C TRP A 367 1.09 -24.78 16.45
N SER A 368 2.28 -24.18 16.34
CA SER A 368 2.89 -23.37 17.41
C SER A 368 1.97 -22.24 17.87
N ILE A 369 1.31 -21.53 16.94
CA ILE A 369 0.35 -20.46 17.28
C ILE A 369 -0.88 -21.03 17.98
N CYS A 370 -1.40 -22.18 17.54
CA CYS A 370 -2.54 -22.83 18.18
C CYS A 370 -2.25 -23.29 19.62
N GLN A 371 -0.97 -23.49 19.96
CA GLN A 371 -0.49 -23.92 21.26
C GLN A 371 -0.08 -22.76 22.18
N ASP A 372 -0.35 -21.51 21.79
CA ASP A 372 -0.03 -20.34 22.62
C ASP A 372 -0.80 -20.35 23.94
N ASP A 373 -0.09 -20.14 25.05
CA ASP A 373 -0.65 -20.22 26.41
C ASP A 373 -1.79 -19.22 26.63
N THR A 374 -1.66 -17.99 26.11
CA THR A 374 -2.69 -16.96 26.28
C THR A 374 -3.92 -17.33 25.47
N LEU A 375 -3.74 -17.80 24.24
CA LEU A 375 -4.84 -18.27 23.40
C LEU A 375 -5.62 -19.42 24.07
N ILE A 376 -4.92 -20.46 24.52
CA ILE A 376 -5.53 -21.62 25.16
C ILE A 376 -6.27 -21.21 26.43
N GLN A 377 -5.65 -20.39 27.28
CA GLN A 377 -6.29 -19.92 28.51
C GLN A 377 -7.63 -19.22 28.21
N LYS A 378 -7.67 -18.35 27.20
CA LYS A 378 -8.89 -17.60 26.85
C LYS A 378 -9.95 -18.45 26.18
N LEU A 379 -9.56 -19.46 25.42
CA LEU A 379 -10.49 -20.47 24.92
C LEU A 379 -11.10 -21.28 26.07
N LYS A 380 -10.30 -21.69 27.06
CA LYS A 380 -10.77 -22.43 28.24
C LYS A 380 -11.72 -21.63 29.11
N GLU A 381 -11.46 -20.34 29.30
CA GLU A 381 -12.37 -19.42 30.00
C GLU A 381 -13.78 -19.40 29.37
N TYR A 382 -13.89 -19.63 28.05
CA TYR A 382 -15.18 -19.60 27.33
C TYR A 382 -15.83 -20.98 27.12
N LEU A 383 -15.05 -21.97 26.68
CA LEU A 383 -15.51 -23.31 26.27
C LEU A 383 -15.33 -24.39 27.36
N GLY A 384 -14.53 -24.14 28.39
CA GLY A 384 -14.09 -25.16 29.36
C GLY A 384 -12.81 -25.89 28.94
N GLU A 385 -12.42 -26.92 29.69
CA GLU A 385 -11.10 -27.56 29.57
C GLU A 385 -10.86 -28.33 28.26
N ASN A 386 -11.89 -29.00 27.75
CA ASN A 386 -11.75 -29.86 26.58
C ASN A 386 -12.06 -29.05 25.31
N LEU A 387 -11.00 -28.61 24.63
CA LEU A 387 -11.10 -27.77 23.44
C LEU A 387 -10.94 -28.62 22.18
N VAL A 388 -11.91 -28.56 21.27
CA VAL A 388 -11.82 -29.25 19.98
C VAL A 388 -11.59 -28.24 18.86
N LEU A 389 -10.38 -28.20 18.31
CA LEU A 389 -10.07 -27.46 17.08
C LEU A 389 -10.45 -28.32 15.88
N TRP A 390 -11.48 -27.88 15.15
CA TRP A 390 -11.99 -28.64 14.01
C TRP A 390 -11.67 -27.99 12.66
N ARG A 391 -11.37 -26.69 12.62
CA ARG A 391 -11.03 -25.97 11.39
C ARG A 391 -10.08 -24.81 11.66
N SER A 392 -9.11 -24.62 10.77
CA SER A 392 -8.16 -23.51 10.76
C SER A 392 -7.96 -23.01 9.33
N GLU A 393 -7.99 -21.71 9.11
CA GLU A 393 -7.93 -21.09 7.77
C GLU A 393 -6.97 -19.91 7.76
N ILE A 394 -6.06 -19.87 6.77
CA ILE A 394 -5.23 -18.69 6.54
C ILE A 394 -5.92 -17.76 5.56
N TRP A 395 -6.16 -16.52 6.00
CA TRP A 395 -6.76 -15.48 5.17
C TRP A 395 -5.72 -14.51 4.67
N VAL A 396 -5.52 -14.49 3.35
CA VAL A 396 -4.63 -13.53 2.66
C VAL A 396 -5.48 -12.55 1.87
N ASN A 397 -5.56 -11.30 2.34
CA ASN A 397 -6.26 -10.22 1.64
C ASN A 397 -5.23 -9.32 0.96
N TYR A 398 -5.05 -9.49 -0.36
CA TYR A 398 -4.18 -8.63 -1.15
C TYR A 398 -4.81 -7.24 -1.38
N PRO A 399 -4.01 -6.20 -1.61
CA PRO A 399 -4.52 -4.87 -1.97
C PRO A 399 -5.53 -4.91 -3.12
N SER A 400 -6.56 -4.07 -3.02
CA SER A 400 -7.76 -4.03 -3.85
C SER A 400 -8.70 -5.22 -3.83
N GLN A 401 -8.32 -6.34 -3.22
CA GLN A 401 -9.19 -7.50 -3.13
C GLN A 401 -10.17 -7.33 -1.96
N GLN A 402 -11.29 -8.02 -2.08
CA GLN A 402 -12.24 -8.21 -1.00
C GLN A 402 -12.56 -9.69 -0.99
N LEU A 403 -12.30 -10.34 0.14
CA LEU A 403 -12.44 -11.79 0.25
C LEU A 403 -13.92 -12.19 0.24
N ILE A 404 -14.65 -11.74 1.27
CA ILE A 404 -16.08 -12.01 1.43
C ILE A 404 -16.80 -10.66 1.58
N PRO A 405 -17.44 -10.14 0.51
CA PRO A 405 -18.10 -8.84 0.55
C PRO A 405 -19.48 -8.86 1.22
N PHE A 406 -20.00 -10.06 1.51
CA PHE A 406 -21.33 -10.24 2.09
C PHE A 406 -21.25 -10.36 3.60
N TRP A 407 -22.25 -9.79 4.27
CA TRP A 407 -22.46 -10.01 5.69
C TRP A 407 -22.80 -11.47 5.94
N HIS A 408 -22.19 -12.09 6.94
CA HIS A 408 -22.39 -13.48 7.28
C HIS A 408 -22.15 -13.76 8.77
N GLN A 409 -22.48 -14.98 9.13
CA GLN A 409 -22.30 -15.60 10.43
C GLN A 409 -21.59 -16.94 10.21
N ASP A 410 -20.68 -17.28 11.12
CA ASP A 410 -19.83 -18.47 11.04
C ASP A 410 -20.45 -19.64 11.82
N SER A 411 -21.63 -20.12 11.42
CA SER A 411 -22.44 -21.11 12.16
C SER A 411 -22.44 -22.53 11.61
N TYR A 412 -22.03 -22.73 10.36
CA TYR A 412 -21.76 -24.00 9.67
C TYR A 412 -22.79 -25.13 9.91
N PRO A 413 -24.11 -24.90 9.71
CA PRO A 413 -25.16 -25.84 10.10
C PRO A 413 -25.16 -27.18 9.33
N ASN A 414 -24.45 -27.28 8.20
CA ASN A 414 -24.30 -28.56 7.49
C ASN A 414 -23.09 -29.38 7.99
N LEU A 415 -22.22 -28.78 8.79
CA LEU A 415 -20.96 -29.37 9.26
C LEU A 415 -20.94 -29.62 10.76
N LEU A 416 -21.81 -28.96 11.54
CA LEU A 416 -21.86 -29.11 12.99
C LEU A 416 -23.23 -29.65 13.42
N GLN A 417 -23.23 -30.65 14.31
CA GLN A 417 -24.43 -31.23 14.90
C GLN A 417 -24.27 -31.41 16.41
N GLY A 418 -25.33 -31.20 17.18
CA GLY A 418 -25.33 -31.34 18.64
C GLY A 418 -25.47 -30.01 19.37
N GLU A 419 -25.56 -30.07 20.69
CA GLU A 419 -25.69 -28.90 21.56
C GLU A 419 -24.35 -28.57 22.22
N GLY A 420 -23.98 -27.30 22.25
CA GLY A 420 -22.75 -26.83 22.87
C GLY A 420 -22.40 -25.41 22.44
N LYS A 421 -21.25 -24.93 22.91
CA LYS A 421 -20.69 -23.65 22.51
C LYS A 421 -19.67 -23.80 21.39
N SER A 422 -19.68 -22.83 20.48
CA SER A 422 -18.70 -22.64 19.41
C SER A 422 -18.09 -21.25 19.54
N ILE A 423 -16.79 -21.13 19.26
CA ILE A 423 -16.11 -19.85 19.20
C ILE A 423 -15.15 -19.77 18.01
N ASN A 424 -15.12 -18.59 17.41
CA ASN A 424 -14.23 -18.21 16.33
C ASN A 424 -13.08 -17.38 16.90
N VAL A 425 -11.85 -17.74 16.53
CA VAL A 425 -10.66 -16.95 16.81
C VAL A 425 -10.22 -16.29 15.52
N TYR A 426 -9.91 -15.00 15.56
CA TYR A 426 -9.25 -14.30 14.46
C TYR A 426 -7.94 -13.69 14.96
N ILE A 427 -6.82 -14.22 14.47
CA ILE A 427 -5.47 -13.85 14.87
C ILE A 427 -4.83 -13.04 13.75
N ALA A 428 -4.36 -11.83 14.06
CA ALA A 428 -3.65 -10.97 13.13
C ALA A 428 -2.18 -11.41 13.00
N LEU A 429 -1.77 -11.89 11.83
CA LEU A 429 -0.36 -12.19 11.54
C LEU A 429 0.37 -10.97 10.96
N THR A 430 -0.37 -10.11 10.29
CA THR A 430 0.04 -8.75 9.91
C THR A 430 -0.95 -7.74 10.51
N GLU A 431 -0.61 -6.45 10.45
CA GLU A 431 -1.51 -5.38 10.91
C GLU A 431 -2.91 -5.45 10.26
N VAL A 432 -3.93 -5.40 11.11
CA VAL A 432 -5.34 -5.35 10.73
C VAL A 432 -5.90 -4.00 11.15
N ASN A 433 -6.55 -3.29 10.24
CA ASN A 433 -7.06 -1.95 10.48
C ASN A 433 -8.36 -1.70 9.70
N GLU A 434 -8.93 -0.50 9.85
CA GLU A 434 -10.16 -0.02 9.20
C GLU A 434 -10.13 -0.05 7.65
N TRP A 435 -8.99 -0.39 7.04
CA TRP A 435 -8.80 -0.43 5.60
C TRP A 435 -8.57 -1.82 5.03
N ASN A 436 -8.32 -2.84 5.85
CA ASN A 436 -7.97 -4.18 5.37
C ASN A 436 -8.58 -5.34 6.15
N GLY A 437 -9.14 -5.07 7.33
CA GLY A 437 -9.65 -6.08 8.23
C GLY A 437 -11.05 -6.56 7.87
N PHE A 438 -11.82 -6.81 8.91
CA PHE A 438 -13.25 -7.04 8.82
C PHE A 438 -13.97 -6.06 9.75
N GLU A 439 -15.25 -5.88 9.52
CA GLU A 439 -16.12 -5.08 10.36
C GLU A 439 -17.33 -5.91 10.81
N TYR A 440 -17.91 -5.55 11.94
CA TYR A 440 -19.02 -6.28 12.55
C TYR A 440 -20.13 -5.34 13.01
N ILE A 441 -21.33 -5.90 13.18
CA ILE A 441 -22.47 -5.22 13.80
C ILE A 441 -22.52 -5.60 15.30
N PRO A 442 -22.51 -4.63 16.23
CA PRO A 442 -22.63 -4.93 17.66
C PRO A 442 -23.93 -5.67 18.03
N THR A 443 -23.84 -6.69 18.87
CA THR A 443 -24.93 -7.66 19.18
C THR A 443 -25.99 -7.17 20.17
N ASN A 444 -25.87 -5.96 20.71
CA ASN A 444 -26.81 -5.41 21.70
C ASN A 444 -28.16 -4.96 21.13
N ARG A 445 -28.50 -5.31 19.88
CA ARG A 445 -29.76 -4.92 19.22
C ARG A 445 -30.36 -6.10 18.44
N GLN A 446 -31.68 -6.29 18.57
CA GLN A 446 -32.42 -7.34 17.87
C GLN A 446 -32.34 -7.13 16.35
N LEU A 447 -31.68 -8.07 15.65
CA LEU A 447 -31.45 -8.07 14.19
C LEU A 447 -32.70 -8.44 13.35
N THR A 448 -33.91 -8.39 13.91
CA THR A 448 -35.05 -9.18 13.40
C THR A 448 -35.92 -8.52 12.34
N GLN A 449 -35.79 -7.21 12.07
CA GLN A 449 -36.58 -6.53 11.02
C GLN A 449 -35.76 -6.04 9.80
N ASP A 450 -34.44 -5.89 9.91
CA ASP A 450 -33.59 -5.23 8.89
C ASP A 450 -32.61 -6.17 8.14
N VAL A 451 -32.73 -7.48 8.33
CA VAL A 451 -31.77 -8.47 7.83
C VAL A 451 -32.46 -9.47 6.89
N LEU A 452 -32.06 -9.49 5.62
CA LEU A 452 -32.57 -10.42 4.62
C LEU A 452 -31.50 -11.46 4.25
N VAL A 453 -31.84 -12.75 4.30
CA VAL A 453 -30.98 -13.82 3.77
C VAL A 453 -30.92 -13.68 2.25
N LYS A 454 -29.73 -13.39 1.73
CA LYS A 454 -29.47 -13.23 0.30
C LYS A 454 -29.17 -14.56 -0.37
N MET A 455 -28.37 -15.40 0.27
CA MET A 455 -28.01 -16.73 -0.23
C MET A 455 -27.47 -17.59 0.91
N LYS A 456 -27.41 -18.90 0.68
CA LYS A 456 -26.74 -19.86 1.57
C LYS A 456 -25.64 -20.57 0.81
N ASP A 457 -24.52 -20.82 1.47
CA ASP A 457 -23.47 -21.71 0.96
C ASP A 457 -24.01 -23.15 0.97
N PRO A 458 -24.10 -23.83 -0.18
CA PRO A 458 -24.61 -25.20 -0.23
C PRO A 458 -23.71 -26.21 0.51
N SER A 459 -22.41 -25.92 0.66
CA SER A 459 -21.46 -26.83 1.32
C SER A 459 -21.51 -26.71 2.84
N THR A 460 -21.33 -25.49 3.37
CA THR A 460 -21.30 -25.23 4.81
C THR A 460 -22.67 -24.98 5.43
N GLY A 461 -23.66 -24.58 4.62
CA GLY A 461 -24.97 -24.12 5.09
C GLY A 461 -24.98 -22.68 5.61
N ASN A 462 -23.84 -21.98 5.59
CA ASN A 462 -23.72 -20.61 6.09
C ASN A 462 -24.62 -19.65 5.31
N SER A 463 -25.29 -18.77 6.04
CA SER A 463 -26.17 -17.75 5.46
C SER A 463 -25.39 -16.45 5.22
N PHE A 464 -25.60 -15.87 4.04
CA PHE A 464 -25.13 -14.54 3.69
C PHE A 464 -26.32 -13.59 3.65
N PHE A 465 -26.14 -12.41 4.20
CA PHE A 465 -27.18 -11.44 4.46
C PHE A 465 -26.97 -10.16 3.65
N LYS A 466 -28.09 -9.47 3.38
CA LYS A 466 -28.14 -8.09 2.92
C LYS A 466 -28.71 -7.24 4.07
N LEU A 467 -27.97 -6.20 4.43
CA LEU A 467 -28.33 -5.24 5.47
C LEU A 467 -28.82 -3.94 4.83
N THR A 468 -29.59 -3.15 5.59
CA THR A 468 -29.94 -1.77 5.22
C THR A 468 -28.75 -0.84 5.36
N GLU A 469 -28.72 0.27 4.59
CA GLU A 469 -27.61 1.23 4.65
C GLU A 469 -27.41 1.81 6.05
N ASP A 470 -28.48 2.04 6.80
CA ASP A 470 -28.40 2.58 8.16
C ASP A 470 -27.81 1.60 9.15
N LEU A 471 -28.00 0.29 8.95
CA LEU A 471 -27.33 -0.73 9.74
C LEU A 471 -25.86 -0.87 9.34
N GLU A 472 -25.52 -0.75 8.05
CA GLU A 472 -24.12 -0.77 7.61
C GLU A 472 -23.31 0.41 8.15
N LYS A 473 -23.91 1.60 8.30
CA LYS A 473 -23.25 2.77 8.91
C LYS A 473 -22.86 2.56 10.38
N GLN A 474 -23.43 1.56 11.04
CA GLN A 474 -23.14 1.22 12.43
C GLN A 474 -22.02 0.16 12.56
N ALA A 475 -21.45 -0.29 11.44
CA ALA A 475 -20.38 -1.26 11.44
C ALA A 475 -19.14 -0.73 12.18
N VAL A 476 -18.55 -1.60 13.00
CA VAL A 476 -17.33 -1.31 13.75
C VAL A 476 -16.17 -2.09 13.14
N PRO A 477 -15.08 -1.43 12.69
CA PRO A 477 -13.92 -2.13 12.16
C PRO A 477 -13.12 -2.80 13.28
N VAL A 478 -12.57 -3.98 12.99
CA VAL A 478 -11.60 -4.63 13.87
C VAL A 478 -10.21 -4.11 13.56
N VAL A 479 -9.50 -3.69 14.61
CA VAL A 479 -8.13 -3.19 14.55
C VAL A 479 -7.25 -4.05 15.45
N LEU A 480 -6.21 -4.66 14.89
CA LEU A 480 -5.28 -5.56 15.59
C LEU A 480 -3.85 -5.33 15.12
N SER A 481 -2.94 -5.35 16.09
CA SER A 481 -1.51 -5.46 15.84
C SER A 481 -1.13 -6.91 15.49
N PRO A 482 -0.01 -7.14 14.80
CA PRO A 482 0.52 -8.50 14.63
C PRO A 482 0.67 -9.20 15.99
N GLY A 483 0.12 -10.40 16.12
CA GLY A 483 0.09 -11.19 17.36
C GLY A 483 -1.11 -10.89 18.26
N GLU A 484 -1.94 -9.91 17.94
CA GLU A 484 -3.21 -9.70 18.63
C GLU A 484 -4.32 -10.55 17.99
N PHE A 485 -5.29 -10.97 18.81
CA PHE A 485 -6.43 -11.76 18.37
C PHE A 485 -7.73 -11.36 19.04
N VAL A 486 -8.84 -11.63 18.38
CA VAL A 486 -10.19 -11.47 18.94
C VAL A 486 -10.92 -12.80 18.95
N LEU A 487 -11.86 -12.94 19.88
CA LEU A 487 -12.79 -14.07 19.92
C LEU A 487 -14.22 -13.59 19.64
N PHE A 488 -14.99 -14.35 18.89
CA PHE A 488 -16.40 -14.05 18.65
C PHE A 488 -17.23 -15.30 18.44
N THR A 489 -18.52 -15.21 18.76
CA THR A 489 -19.45 -16.33 18.59
C THR A 489 -19.86 -16.48 17.13
N ASP A 490 -20.43 -17.63 16.80
CA ASP A 490 -21.06 -17.90 15.51
C ASP A 490 -22.24 -16.97 15.17
N GLN A 491 -22.78 -16.24 16.16
CA GLN A 491 -23.85 -15.26 15.99
C GLN A 491 -23.36 -13.88 15.53
N LEU A 492 -22.05 -13.61 15.54
CA LEU A 492 -21.53 -12.30 15.14
C LEU A 492 -21.75 -12.04 13.65
N MET A 493 -22.55 -11.03 13.33
CA MET A 493 -22.73 -10.55 11.96
C MET A 493 -21.51 -9.73 11.56
N HIS A 494 -20.75 -10.21 10.57
CA HIS A 494 -19.52 -9.54 10.12
C HIS A 494 -19.28 -9.69 8.62
N ARG A 495 -18.38 -8.86 8.06
CA ARG A 495 -17.92 -8.95 6.66
C ARG A 495 -16.48 -8.49 6.49
N SER A 496 -15.80 -9.00 5.46
CA SER A 496 -14.46 -8.51 5.11
C SER A 496 -14.56 -7.15 4.41
N LEU A 497 -13.70 -6.22 4.82
CA LEU A 497 -13.48 -4.98 4.09
C LEU A 497 -12.67 -5.23 2.82
N ARG A 498 -12.89 -4.37 1.83
CA ARG A 498 -11.99 -4.31 0.66
C ARG A 498 -10.66 -3.73 1.11
N ASN A 499 -9.57 -4.43 0.81
CA ASN A 499 -8.26 -3.99 1.22
C ASN A 499 -7.81 -2.74 0.45
N THR A 500 -7.86 -1.61 1.14
CA THR A 500 -7.39 -0.30 0.67
C THR A 500 -6.20 0.21 1.49
N SER A 501 -5.68 -0.61 2.41
CA SER A 501 -4.44 -0.34 3.16
C SER A 501 -3.19 -0.38 2.29
N GLY A 502 -3.30 -0.99 1.10
CA GLY A 502 -2.16 -1.14 0.21
C GLY A 502 -1.00 -1.95 0.79
N GLN A 503 -1.31 -2.84 1.73
CA GLN A 503 -0.42 -3.87 2.23
C GLN A 503 -1.15 -5.21 2.19
N VAL A 504 -0.43 -6.31 2.02
CA VAL A 504 -1.02 -7.64 2.12
C VAL A 504 -1.37 -7.89 3.58
N ARG A 505 -2.65 -8.22 3.84
CA ARG A 505 -3.10 -8.64 5.16
C ARG A 505 -3.11 -10.15 5.25
N VAL A 506 -2.45 -10.71 6.25
CA VAL A 506 -2.46 -12.14 6.59
C VAL A 506 -3.07 -12.29 7.99
N ALA A 507 -4.01 -13.22 8.12
CA ALA A 507 -4.63 -13.57 9.38
C ALA A 507 -4.86 -15.08 9.45
N LEU A 508 -4.91 -15.63 10.67
CA LEU A 508 -5.26 -17.02 10.94
C LEU A 508 -6.62 -17.05 11.65
N ALA A 509 -7.59 -17.74 11.07
CA ALA A 509 -8.88 -17.99 11.70
C ALA A 509 -8.91 -19.41 12.25
N LEU A 510 -9.35 -19.56 13.50
CA LEU A 510 -9.56 -20.87 14.14
C LEU A 510 -11.03 -21.04 14.51
N ARG A 511 -11.51 -22.29 14.44
CA ARG A 511 -12.86 -22.68 14.84
C ARG A 511 -12.77 -23.74 15.92
N VAL A 512 -13.20 -23.38 17.12
CA VAL A 512 -13.08 -24.23 18.31
C VAL A 512 -14.47 -24.50 18.88
N ILE A 513 -14.74 -25.75 19.20
CA ILE A 513 -16.04 -26.21 19.71
C ILE A 513 -15.85 -27.02 20.99
N GLN A 514 -16.94 -27.16 21.75
CA GLN A 514 -17.00 -28.15 22.82
C GLN A 514 -17.12 -29.57 22.26
N PRO A 515 -16.66 -30.61 22.99
CA PRO A 515 -16.71 -31.99 22.53
C PRO A 515 -18.12 -32.55 22.32
N SER A 516 -19.15 -31.89 22.87
CA SER A 516 -20.55 -32.26 22.67
C SER A 516 -21.08 -31.92 21.26
N ILE A 517 -20.34 -31.11 20.49
CA ILE A 517 -20.64 -30.80 19.10
C ILE A 517 -19.86 -31.76 18.20
N GLU A 518 -20.59 -32.51 17.38
CA GLU A 518 -20.06 -33.41 16.37
C GLU A 518 -19.76 -32.67 15.07
N VAL A 519 -18.60 -32.98 14.45
CA VAL A 519 -18.19 -32.45 13.16
C VAL A 519 -18.54 -33.45 12.06
N LEU A 520 -19.54 -33.12 11.26
CA LEU A 520 -20.03 -33.95 10.17
C LEU A 520 -19.10 -33.91 8.96
N GLN A 521 -18.64 -35.07 8.51
CA GLN A 521 -17.75 -35.18 7.34
C GLN A 521 -18.48 -35.18 5.98
N LYS A 522 -19.81 -35.32 5.98
CA LYS A 522 -20.62 -35.61 4.78
C LYS A 522 -20.58 -34.51 3.70
N HIS A 523 -20.28 -33.27 4.06
CA HIS A 523 -20.27 -32.10 3.16
C HIS A 523 -18.93 -31.36 3.15
N SER A 524 -17.94 -31.88 3.88
CA SER A 524 -16.64 -31.26 4.00
C SER A 524 -15.67 -31.85 2.99
N PRO A 525 -14.98 -31.07 2.14
CA PRO A 525 -13.96 -31.58 1.24
C PRO A 525 -12.65 -32.01 1.97
N ILE A 526 -12.70 -32.19 3.29
CA ILE A 526 -11.56 -32.29 4.21
C ILE A 526 -11.44 -33.72 4.74
N ASP A 527 -10.32 -34.39 4.48
CA ASP A 527 -10.02 -35.76 4.96
C ASP A 527 -9.49 -35.81 6.41
N HIS A 528 -9.48 -34.69 7.14
CA HIS A 528 -8.77 -34.58 8.42
C HIS A 528 -9.71 -34.51 9.65
N LYS A 529 -9.40 -35.30 10.70
CA LYS A 529 -10.22 -35.47 11.94
C LYS A 529 -9.99 -34.41 13.02
N PRO A 530 -11.00 -33.83 13.70
CA PRO A 530 -10.79 -32.79 14.72
C PRO A 530 -9.68 -33.09 15.75
N VAL A 531 -8.99 -32.07 16.25
CA VAL A 531 -7.86 -32.19 17.18
C VAL A 531 -8.22 -31.61 18.55
N LEU A 532 -7.74 -32.23 19.62
CA LEU A 532 -7.82 -31.67 20.96
C LEU A 532 -6.66 -30.68 21.16
N LEU A 533 -6.98 -29.45 21.57
CA LEU A 533 -5.99 -28.43 21.90
C LEU A 533 -5.50 -28.55 23.34
#